data_AF-A0AAD6B830-F1
#
_entry.id   AF-A0AAD6B830-F1
#
_cell.length_a   1.000
_cell.length_b   1.000
_cell.length_c   1.000
_cell.angle_alpha   90.00
_cell.angle_beta   90.00
_cell.angle_gamma   90.00
#
_symmetry.space_group_name_H-M   'P 1'
#
loop_
_entity.id
_entity.type
_entity.pdbx_description
1 polymer ?
#
loop_
_entity_poly.entity_id
_entity_poly.type
_entity_poly.pdbx_seq_one_letter_code
_entity_poly.pdbx_strand_id
1 'polypeptide(L)'
;MDMKQHCVKLSVQPSRGLVDEKFTVLVQNLLPGFQLTIHALHQCEDGHSWEAFAHYTADATGIVNVSQDPSLGGTYSGVEPMGLLWSLRPAPGSKTGLRLRKMNVQTPMGVTISVYQGHQTEGFLDQVLLASVVVERWYMAPDVRRVPITEGRLTATLFLPSGPGPFPGLLDLWGWGGKLVEYRAALLASHGIASLALDYLTAKITKETGKMVDNDYFETAYRVLEQHPQILGSRIAMLGFSFGVAVTLRMAVYSQVVKLRCAVCISGSHVHPIDGPVEQINALINKNIEKIRLDKDNQSIFRDMLLPIPTDPSLKVDVGRLQCPLLLVVGEDDQNWSAYESAIDMREMMERAGNSHLLTVLSYKNAGHLIEPPFTPFTRASTLKTVTNPPLTMMVLWGGELVAHSRAQEDAWRKTLVFLRENLYGDMKPDASFSNL
;
A
#
# COMPACT_ATOMS: atom_id res chain seq x y z
N MET A 1 13.68 -40.38 36.49
CA MET A 1 12.78 -39.86 35.44
C MET A 1 13.62 -38.99 34.54
N ASP A 2 14.02 -39.51 33.39
CA ASP A 2 14.77 -38.75 32.38
C ASP A 2 13.91 -37.58 31.90
N MET A 3 14.34 -36.36 32.22
CA MET A 3 13.84 -35.18 31.52
C MET A 3 14.38 -35.23 30.09
N LYS A 4 13.67 -35.91 29.19
CA LYS A 4 13.85 -35.70 27.75
C LYS A 4 13.74 -34.19 27.54
N GLN A 5 14.84 -33.58 27.11
CA GLN A 5 14.89 -32.17 26.80
C GLN A 5 13.97 -31.97 25.58
N HIS A 6 12.76 -31.46 25.81
CA HIS A 6 11.81 -31.19 24.73
C HIS A 6 12.32 -29.95 24.01
N CYS A 7 13.06 -30.16 22.92
CA CYS A 7 13.55 -29.06 22.08
C CYS A 7 12.34 -28.47 21.35
N VAL A 8 11.96 -27.25 21.75
CA VAL A 8 10.88 -26.47 21.12
C VAL A 8 11.19 -26.31 19.64
N LYS A 9 10.26 -26.73 18.79
CA LYS A 9 10.42 -26.66 17.34
C LYS A 9 9.54 -25.56 16.78
N LEU A 10 10.17 -24.51 16.25
CA LEU A 10 9.50 -23.46 15.48
C LEU A 10 9.63 -23.76 13.98
N SER A 11 8.52 -23.71 13.25
CA SER A 11 8.50 -23.81 11.79
C SER A 11 7.59 -22.76 11.17
N VAL A 12 8.04 -22.17 10.06
CA VAL A 12 7.27 -21.18 9.30
C VAL A 12 7.25 -21.57 7.83
N GLN A 13 6.06 -21.65 7.24
CA GLN A 13 5.89 -22.08 5.85
C GLN A 13 4.88 -21.20 5.09
N PRO A 14 5.22 -20.72 3.88
CA PRO A 14 6.56 -20.75 3.29
C PRO A 14 7.51 -19.80 4.04
N SER A 15 8.79 -20.18 4.21
CA SER A 15 9.81 -19.32 4.85
C SER A 15 10.26 -18.18 3.94
N ARG A 16 10.08 -18.32 2.62
CA ARG A 16 10.35 -17.31 1.60
C ARG A 16 9.12 -17.19 0.72
N GLY A 17 8.60 -15.98 0.55
CA GLY A 17 7.41 -15.73 -0.28
C GLY A 17 7.25 -14.24 -0.54
N LEU A 18 6.29 -13.86 -1.38
CA LEU A 18 5.96 -12.45 -1.57
C LEU A 18 5.40 -11.85 -0.29
N VAL A 19 5.49 -10.52 -0.17
CA VAL A 19 5.02 -9.80 1.02
C VAL A 19 3.51 -9.88 1.20
N ASP A 20 2.75 -10.11 0.13
CA ASP A 20 1.29 -10.27 0.15
C ASP A 20 0.84 -11.73 0.27
N GLU A 21 1.77 -12.67 0.40
CA GLU A 21 1.49 -14.08 0.67
C GLU A 21 1.49 -14.37 2.17
N LYS A 22 0.48 -15.13 2.61
CA LYS A 22 0.39 -15.60 4.00
C LYS A 22 1.43 -16.69 4.28
N PHE A 23 1.85 -16.79 5.53
CA PHE A 23 2.59 -17.93 6.04
C PHE A 23 1.94 -18.48 7.32
N THR A 24 2.20 -19.75 7.60
CA THR A 24 1.79 -20.41 8.83
C THR A 24 2.97 -20.49 9.78
N VAL A 25 2.76 -20.08 11.05
CA VAL A 25 3.73 -20.26 12.14
C VAL A 25 3.23 -21.37 13.05
N LEU A 26 4.07 -22.39 13.24
CA LEU A 26 3.77 -23.55 14.08
C LEU A 26 4.89 -23.72 15.10
N VAL A 27 4.51 -23.80 16.38
CA VAL A 27 5.41 -24.15 17.49
C VAL A 27 5.00 -25.51 18.03
N GLN A 28 5.94 -26.45 18.10
CA GLN A 28 5.71 -27.83 18.49
C GLN A 28 6.68 -28.26 19.59
N ASN A 29 6.44 -29.45 20.14
CA ASN A 29 7.22 -30.05 21.23
C ASN A 29 7.15 -29.22 22.53
N LEU A 30 6.02 -28.59 22.79
CA LEU A 30 5.76 -27.88 24.04
C LEU A 30 5.11 -28.83 25.06
N LEU A 31 5.15 -28.47 26.34
CA LEU A 31 4.29 -29.12 27.33
C LEU A 31 2.84 -28.66 27.14
N PRO A 32 1.83 -29.50 27.40
CA PRO A 32 0.43 -29.06 27.41
C PRO A 32 0.21 -27.86 28.35
N GLY A 33 -0.49 -26.83 27.87
CA GLY A 33 -0.71 -25.60 28.64
C GLY A 33 0.52 -24.69 28.78
N PHE A 34 1.63 -24.99 28.09
CA PHE A 34 2.82 -24.13 28.11
C PHE A 34 2.50 -22.75 27.53
N GLN A 35 2.74 -21.72 28.34
CA GLN A 35 2.59 -20.33 27.92
C GLN A 35 3.85 -19.86 27.20
N LEU A 36 3.67 -19.18 26.06
CA LEU A 36 4.76 -18.64 25.28
C LEU A 36 4.40 -17.32 24.60
N THR A 37 5.44 -16.55 24.27
CA THR A 37 5.35 -15.40 23.39
C THR A 37 6.01 -15.73 22.06
N ILE A 38 5.32 -15.44 20.96
CA ILE A 38 5.92 -15.39 19.63
C ILE A 38 6.19 -13.92 19.32
N HIS A 39 7.45 -13.59 19.05
CA HIS A 39 7.93 -12.25 18.75
C HIS A 39 8.42 -12.20 17.30
N ALA A 40 8.13 -11.11 16.60
CA ALA A 40 8.61 -10.80 15.27
C ALA A 40 9.45 -9.52 15.35
N LEU A 41 10.65 -9.56 14.78
CA LEU A 41 11.58 -8.44 14.72
C LEU A 41 12.02 -8.20 13.29
N HIS A 42 11.94 -6.95 12.83
CA HIS A 42 12.41 -6.52 11.53
C HIS A 42 13.32 -5.29 11.68
N GLN A 43 14.51 -5.34 11.07
CA GLN A 43 15.39 -4.18 10.94
C GLN A 43 15.13 -3.50 9.59
N CYS A 44 14.61 -2.27 9.61
CA CYS A 44 14.36 -1.50 8.40
C CYS A 44 15.63 -0.96 7.75
N GLU A 45 15.51 -0.62 6.46
CA GLU A 45 16.59 -0.05 5.65
C GLU A 45 17.00 1.37 6.08
N ASP A 46 16.15 2.04 6.87
CA ASP A 46 16.44 3.35 7.47
C ASP A 46 17.08 3.25 8.87
N GLY A 47 17.43 2.02 9.30
CA GLY A 47 18.12 1.75 10.56
C GLY A 47 17.21 1.57 11.78
N HIS A 48 15.90 1.76 11.64
CA HIS A 48 14.95 1.57 12.74
C HIS A 48 14.49 0.11 12.86
N SER A 49 14.34 -0.37 14.09
CA SER A 49 13.79 -1.70 14.36
C SER A 49 12.28 -1.63 14.57
N TRP A 50 11.58 -2.64 14.07
CA TRP A 50 10.14 -2.81 14.23
C TRP A 50 9.88 -4.16 14.87
N GLU A 51 8.96 -4.20 15.83
CA GLU A 51 8.60 -5.43 16.52
C GLU A 51 7.09 -5.64 16.63
N ALA A 52 6.70 -6.89 16.71
CA ALA A 52 5.37 -7.34 17.06
C ALA A 52 5.50 -8.57 17.96
N PHE A 53 4.49 -8.81 18.79
CA PHE A 53 4.42 -10.04 19.56
C PHE A 53 3.00 -10.41 19.90
N ALA A 54 2.81 -11.70 20.17
CA ALA A 54 1.55 -12.29 20.56
C ALA A 54 1.75 -13.42 21.58
N HIS A 55 0.78 -13.54 22.49
CA HIS A 55 0.77 -14.50 23.59
C HIS A 55 -0.08 -15.72 23.24
N TYR A 56 0.46 -16.91 23.46
CA TYR A 56 -0.24 -18.16 23.18
C TYR A 56 -0.12 -19.15 24.34
N THR A 57 -0.97 -20.16 24.32
CA THR A 57 -0.92 -21.30 25.24
C THR A 57 -1.01 -22.56 24.41
N ALA A 58 -0.06 -23.47 24.60
CA ALA A 58 -0.02 -24.74 23.88
C ALA A 58 -1.26 -25.58 24.19
N ASP A 59 -1.80 -26.21 23.15
CA ASP A 59 -2.93 -27.13 23.28
C ASP A 59 -2.57 -28.41 24.06
N ALA A 60 -3.52 -29.33 24.19
CA ALA A 60 -3.32 -30.62 24.87
C ALA A 60 -2.26 -31.51 24.19
N THR A 61 -1.90 -31.23 22.95
CA THR A 61 -0.88 -31.94 22.17
C THR A 61 0.50 -31.26 22.21
N GLY A 62 0.62 -30.11 22.88
CA GLY A 62 1.87 -29.36 22.96
C GLY A 62 2.17 -28.55 21.69
N ILE A 63 1.13 -28.08 20.99
CA ILE A 63 1.22 -27.33 19.74
C ILE A 63 0.59 -25.95 19.89
N VAL A 64 1.18 -24.96 19.22
CA VAL A 64 0.55 -23.67 18.89
C VAL A 64 0.62 -23.47 17.37
N ASN A 65 -0.54 -23.28 16.75
CA ASN A 65 -0.70 -22.90 15.35
C ASN A 65 -1.27 -21.47 15.27
N VAL A 66 -0.43 -20.50 14.92
CA VAL A 66 -0.82 -19.07 14.88
C VAL A 66 -1.97 -18.79 13.93
N SER A 67 -2.17 -19.63 12.90
CA SER A 67 -3.26 -19.46 11.95
C SER A 67 -4.63 -19.89 12.49
N GLN A 68 -4.68 -20.61 13.62
CA GLN A 68 -5.91 -21.19 14.18
C GLN A 68 -6.12 -20.80 15.65
N ASP A 69 -5.04 -20.69 16.41
CA ASP A 69 -5.09 -20.39 17.84
C ASP A 69 -5.18 -18.89 18.08
N PRO A 70 -6.04 -18.43 19.00
CA PRO A 70 -6.17 -17.01 19.29
C PRO A 70 -4.97 -16.50 20.09
N SER A 71 -4.40 -15.37 19.66
CA SER A 71 -3.51 -14.60 20.52
C SER A 71 -4.29 -14.08 21.73
N LEU A 72 -3.76 -14.31 22.94
CA LEU A 72 -4.36 -13.89 24.21
C LEU A 72 -3.97 -12.45 24.61
N GLY A 73 -3.01 -11.85 23.90
CA GLY A 73 -2.48 -10.54 24.25
C GLY A 73 -1.22 -10.20 23.45
N GLY A 74 -0.75 -8.96 23.62
CA GLY A 74 0.42 -8.42 22.92
C GLY A 74 0.04 -7.30 21.96
N THR A 75 0.70 -7.25 20.80
CA THR A 75 0.42 -6.24 19.77
C THR A 75 -0.89 -6.48 19.01
N TYR A 76 -1.48 -7.67 19.16
CA TYR A 76 -2.82 -8.03 18.69
C TYR A 76 -3.39 -9.20 19.50
N SER A 77 -4.70 -9.43 19.38
CA SER A 77 -5.43 -10.53 20.01
C SER A 77 -6.37 -11.20 19.01
N GLY A 78 -6.80 -12.43 19.31
CA GLY A 78 -7.67 -13.22 18.45
C GLY A 78 -6.91 -14.03 17.38
N VAL A 79 -7.67 -14.68 16.49
CA VAL A 79 -7.11 -15.52 15.42
C VAL A 79 -6.72 -14.63 14.24
N GLU A 80 -5.45 -14.24 14.19
CA GLU A 80 -4.92 -13.31 13.21
C GLU A 80 -3.62 -13.88 12.60
N PRO A 81 -3.71 -14.71 11.53
CA PRO A 81 -2.57 -15.47 11.00
C PRO A 81 -1.36 -14.60 10.63
N MET A 82 -1.60 -13.37 10.21
CA MET A 82 -0.57 -12.40 9.81
C MET A 82 -0.41 -11.25 10.81
N GLY A 83 -0.95 -11.41 12.03
CA GLY A 83 -0.86 -10.41 13.09
C GLY A 83 0.57 -9.93 13.34
N LEU A 84 1.52 -10.87 13.39
CA LEU A 84 2.95 -10.59 13.58
C LEU A 84 3.59 -9.68 12.51
N LEU A 85 2.95 -9.49 11.34
CA LEU A 85 3.41 -8.54 10.32
C LEU A 85 2.66 -7.21 10.41
N TRP A 86 1.33 -7.24 10.34
CA TRP A 86 0.56 -6.00 10.25
C TRP A 86 0.53 -5.21 11.56
N SER A 87 0.80 -5.86 12.69
CA SER A 87 0.90 -5.23 14.02
C SER A 87 2.32 -4.81 14.40
N LEU A 88 3.29 -4.92 13.49
CA LEU A 88 4.63 -4.38 13.70
C LEU A 88 4.52 -2.89 14.08
N ARG A 89 5.17 -2.53 15.18
CA ARG A 89 5.31 -1.16 15.64
C ARG A 89 6.80 -0.83 15.80
N PRO A 90 7.20 0.46 15.78
CA PRO A 90 8.58 0.81 16.09
C PRO A 90 8.99 0.23 17.45
N ALA A 91 10.17 -0.41 17.50
CA ALA A 91 10.68 -1.00 18.72
C ALA A 91 10.95 0.07 19.79
N PRO A 92 10.89 -0.28 21.10
CA PRO A 92 11.18 0.65 22.18
C PRO A 92 12.49 1.42 21.96
N GLY A 93 12.44 2.74 22.19
CA GLY A 93 13.58 3.64 21.92
C GLY A 93 13.67 4.18 20.49
N SER A 94 12.81 3.73 19.58
CA SER A 94 12.72 4.29 18.22
C SER A 94 12.18 5.72 18.21
N LYS A 95 12.47 6.46 17.14
CA LYS A 95 11.91 7.80 16.91
C LYS A 95 10.39 7.73 16.77
N THR A 96 9.70 8.78 17.21
CA THR A 96 8.25 8.94 17.00
C THR A 96 7.92 9.25 15.53
N GLY A 97 6.71 8.88 15.11
CA GLY A 97 6.18 9.22 13.78
C GLY A 97 6.83 8.48 12.62
N LEU A 98 7.36 7.27 12.85
CA LEU A 98 7.89 6.41 11.78
C LEU A 98 6.75 5.75 10.99
N ARG A 99 7.02 5.50 9.70
CA ARG A 99 6.17 4.73 8.79
C ARG A 99 7.06 3.78 8.03
N LEU A 100 6.79 2.48 8.13
CA LEU A 100 7.55 1.47 7.41
C LEU A 100 7.30 1.62 5.90
N ARG A 101 8.38 1.74 5.13
CA ARG A 101 8.35 1.80 3.66
C ARG A 101 9.52 1.00 3.13
N LYS A 102 9.26 0.16 2.12
CA LYS A 102 10.31 -0.55 1.41
C LYS A 102 11.02 0.42 0.46
N MET A 103 12.34 0.57 0.62
CA MET A 103 13.18 1.45 -0.20
C MET A 103 13.88 0.68 -1.32
N ASN A 104 14.39 -0.53 -1.04
CA ASN A 104 15.01 -1.39 -2.05
C ASN A 104 14.19 -2.66 -2.30
N VAL A 105 13.41 -2.67 -3.37
CA VAL A 105 12.55 -3.82 -3.74
C VAL A 105 13.34 -5.07 -4.17
N GLN A 106 14.63 -4.95 -4.46
CA GLN A 106 15.48 -6.07 -4.88
C GLN A 106 15.98 -6.94 -3.72
N THR A 107 15.73 -6.52 -2.47
CA THR A 107 16.05 -7.30 -1.27
C THR A 107 14.75 -7.65 -0.51
N PRO A 108 14.71 -8.76 0.22
CA PRO A 108 13.54 -9.08 1.02
C PRO A 108 13.43 -8.18 2.25
N MET A 109 12.23 -8.09 2.81
CA MET A 109 12.00 -7.76 4.21
C MET A 109 12.25 -9.03 5.03
N GLY A 110 13.39 -9.08 5.74
CA GLY A 110 13.70 -10.17 6.66
C GLY A 110 13.03 -9.95 8.02
N VAL A 111 12.24 -10.93 8.47
CA VAL A 111 11.57 -10.90 9.78
C VAL A 111 12.08 -12.09 10.60
N THR A 112 12.70 -11.82 11.73
CA THR A 112 13.11 -12.84 12.69
C THR A 112 11.92 -13.17 13.57
N ILE A 113 11.43 -14.41 13.50
CA ILE A 113 10.37 -14.93 14.36
C ILE A 113 11.03 -15.75 15.47
N SER A 114 10.75 -15.38 16.71
CA SER A 114 11.37 -15.93 17.92
C SER A 114 10.31 -16.41 18.91
N VAL A 115 10.63 -17.45 19.67
CA VAL A 115 9.77 -18.01 20.72
C VAL A 115 10.43 -17.84 22.08
N TYR A 116 9.67 -17.30 23.03
CA TYR A 116 10.09 -17.09 24.42
C TYR A 116 9.13 -17.78 25.39
N GLN A 117 9.63 -18.15 26.57
CA GLN A 117 8.82 -18.75 27.62
C GLN A 117 7.96 -17.70 28.35
N GLY A 118 6.70 -18.03 28.59
CA GLY A 118 5.74 -17.17 29.30
C GLY A 118 5.16 -16.07 28.41
N HIS A 119 4.19 -15.33 28.95
CA HIS A 119 3.56 -14.18 28.29
C HIS A 119 4.36 -12.89 28.53
N GLN A 120 5.49 -12.78 27.84
CA GLN A 120 6.40 -11.64 27.91
C GLN A 120 5.90 -10.46 27.08
N THR A 121 6.07 -9.23 27.58
CA THR A 121 5.62 -7.99 26.92
C THR A 121 6.76 -7.03 26.56
N GLU A 122 7.94 -7.23 27.13
CA GLU A 122 9.13 -6.39 26.94
C GLU A 122 10.42 -7.16 27.29
N GLY A 123 11.57 -6.55 27.03
CA GLY A 123 12.87 -7.10 27.42
C GLY A 123 13.30 -8.35 26.64
N PHE A 124 12.75 -8.59 25.45
CA PHE A 124 13.00 -9.82 24.66
C PHE A 124 14.49 -10.12 24.40
N LEU A 125 15.36 -9.11 24.40
CA LEU A 125 16.80 -9.27 24.21
C LEU A 125 17.51 -9.90 25.42
N ASP A 126 16.95 -9.76 26.61
CA ASP A 126 17.51 -10.26 27.87
C ASP A 126 16.97 -11.66 28.23
N GLN A 127 16.06 -12.18 27.41
CA GLN A 127 15.30 -13.40 27.66
C GLN A 127 15.93 -14.59 26.95
N VAL A 128 15.81 -15.77 27.57
CA VAL A 128 16.33 -17.01 26.97
C VAL A 128 15.45 -17.39 25.78
N LEU A 129 16.05 -17.37 24.60
CA LEU A 129 15.42 -17.76 23.35
C LEU A 129 15.21 -19.28 23.29
N LEU A 130 13.96 -19.72 23.04
CA LEU A 130 13.65 -21.15 22.89
C LEU A 130 13.88 -21.66 21.47
N ALA A 131 13.49 -20.87 20.47
CA ALA A 131 13.68 -21.16 19.05
C ALA A 131 13.57 -19.87 18.24
N SER A 132 14.22 -19.81 17.08
CA SER A 132 14.09 -18.69 16.15
C SER A 132 14.28 -19.12 14.70
N VAL A 133 13.64 -18.42 13.78
CA VAL A 133 13.79 -18.58 12.33
C VAL A 133 13.65 -17.22 11.65
N VAL A 134 14.37 -17.02 10.55
CA VAL A 134 14.20 -15.83 9.69
C VAL A 134 13.27 -16.19 8.54
N VAL A 135 12.27 -15.35 8.29
CA VAL A 135 11.42 -15.42 7.11
C VAL A 135 11.68 -14.24 6.19
N GLU A 136 11.69 -14.49 4.89
CA GLU A 136 11.90 -13.47 3.87
C GLU A 136 10.58 -13.14 3.19
N ARG A 137 10.19 -11.86 3.21
CA ARG A 137 9.03 -11.33 2.49
C ARG A 137 9.49 -10.44 1.33
N TRP A 138 9.26 -10.88 0.10
CA TRP A 138 9.76 -10.23 -1.11
C TRP A 138 8.71 -9.27 -1.70
N TYR A 139 9.14 -8.07 -2.08
CA TYR A 139 8.28 -7.12 -2.83
C TYR A 139 8.40 -7.28 -4.35
N MET A 140 9.41 -8.03 -4.79
CA MET A 140 9.69 -8.31 -6.20
C MET A 140 10.00 -9.81 -6.32
N ALA A 141 9.22 -10.53 -7.11
CA ALA A 141 9.51 -11.93 -7.41
C ALA A 141 10.89 -12.06 -8.11
N PRO A 142 11.62 -13.17 -7.92
CA PRO A 142 12.98 -13.33 -8.44
C PRO A 142 13.14 -13.07 -9.94
N ASP A 143 12.12 -13.40 -10.73
CA ASP A 143 12.16 -13.32 -12.20
C ASP A 143 11.57 -12.00 -12.76
N VAL A 144 11.13 -11.08 -11.89
CA VAL A 144 10.70 -9.74 -12.29
C VAL A 144 11.93 -8.89 -12.61
N ARG A 145 11.93 -8.25 -13.78
CA ARG A 145 13.00 -7.34 -14.18
C ARG A 145 12.69 -5.91 -13.81
N ARG A 146 13.60 -5.28 -13.06
CA ARG A 146 13.57 -3.85 -12.73
C ARG A 146 14.38 -3.05 -13.76
N VAL A 147 13.73 -2.16 -14.49
CA VAL A 147 14.32 -1.37 -15.58
C VAL A 147 14.13 0.13 -15.29
N PRO A 148 15.17 0.85 -14.80
CA PRO A 148 15.10 2.30 -14.64
C PRO A 148 14.86 2.99 -16.00
N ILE A 149 13.93 3.94 -16.03
CA ILE A 149 13.58 4.72 -17.21
C ILE A 149 14.04 6.16 -17.02
N THR A 150 14.91 6.62 -17.92
CA THR A 150 15.37 8.02 -17.99
C THR A 150 14.97 8.69 -19.31
N GLU A 151 14.31 7.97 -20.20
CA GLU A 151 13.75 8.49 -21.45
C GLU A 151 12.74 9.61 -21.18
N GLY A 152 12.66 10.62 -22.05
CA GLY A 152 11.69 11.70 -21.91
C GLY A 152 11.88 12.59 -20.67
N ARG A 153 13.05 12.56 -20.02
CA ARG A 153 13.34 13.20 -18.72
C ARG A 153 12.51 12.63 -17.56
N LEU A 154 11.92 11.46 -17.74
CA LEU A 154 11.16 10.78 -16.71
C LEU A 154 12.09 10.36 -15.57
N THR A 155 11.57 10.41 -14.36
CA THR A 155 12.13 9.74 -13.19
C THR A 155 11.22 8.58 -12.86
N ALA A 156 11.49 7.41 -13.44
CA ALA A 156 10.61 6.26 -13.34
C ALA A 156 11.37 4.93 -13.33
N THR A 157 10.69 3.87 -12.90
CA THR A 157 11.19 2.50 -12.97
C THR A 157 10.09 1.59 -13.49
N LEU A 158 10.37 0.87 -14.58
CA LEU A 158 9.50 -0.14 -15.16
C LEU A 158 9.82 -1.51 -14.56
N PHE A 159 8.80 -2.19 -14.05
CA PHE A 159 8.89 -3.58 -13.62
C PHE A 159 8.22 -4.48 -14.66
N LEU A 160 8.97 -5.43 -15.20
CA LEU A 160 8.50 -6.37 -16.20
C LEU A 160 8.32 -7.75 -15.57
N PRO A 161 7.15 -8.39 -15.71
CA PRO A 161 6.95 -9.78 -15.31
C PRO A 161 7.90 -10.72 -16.02
N SER A 162 8.01 -11.94 -15.48
CA SER A 162 8.70 -13.03 -16.14
C SER A 162 7.92 -13.55 -17.36
N GLY A 163 8.63 -14.16 -18.30
CA GLY A 163 8.04 -14.73 -19.51
C GLY A 163 8.18 -13.85 -20.76
N PRO A 164 7.60 -14.29 -21.90
CA PRO A 164 7.84 -13.68 -23.20
C PRO A 164 7.13 -12.32 -23.38
N GLY A 165 6.05 -12.08 -22.65
CA GLY A 165 5.14 -10.96 -22.91
C GLY A 165 4.46 -11.07 -24.28
N PRO A 166 3.93 -9.97 -24.82
CA PRO A 166 3.77 -8.67 -24.15
C PRO A 166 2.77 -8.75 -22.99
N PHE A 167 2.95 -7.89 -21.98
CA PHE A 167 2.13 -7.85 -20.76
C PHE A 167 1.20 -6.63 -20.79
N PRO A 168 0.02 -6.67 -20.17
CA PRO A 168 -0.70 -5.42 -19.93
C PRO A 168 0.12 -4.47 -19.05
N GLY A 169 -0.02 -3.18 -19.32
CA GLY A 169 0.72 -2.11 -18.66
C GLY A 169 -0.07 -1.48 -17.53
N LEU A 170 0.62 -0.93 -16.53
CA LEU A 170 0.05 -0.08 -15.49
C LEU A 170 0.98 1.09 -15.17
N LEU A 171 0.45 2.31 -15.17
CA LEU A 171 1.15 3.49 -14.64
C LEU A 171 0.81 3.67 -13.16
N ASP A 172 1.82 3.61 -12.28
CA ASP A 172 1.67 3.64 -10.83
C ASP A 172 2.03 5.02 -10.24
N LEU A 173 1.05 5.70 -9.65
CA LEU A 173 1.15 7.07 -9.14
C LEU A 173 0.92 7.12 -7.62
N TRP A 174 1.93 7.57 -6.90
CA TRP A 174 1.89 7.75 -5.44
C TRP A 174 1.55 9.18 -5.01
N GLY A 175 1.09 9.32 -3.77
CA GLY A 175 0.81 10.62 -3.17
C GLY A 175 2.04 11.35 -2.63
N TRP A 176 1.79 12.41 -1.86
CA TRP A 176 2.83 13.15 -1.15
C TRP A 176 3.57 12.26 -0.16
N GLY A 177 4.89 12.40 -0.08
CA GLY A 177 5.71 11.56 0.80
C GLY A 177 7.16 11.36 0.35
N GLY A 178 7.53 11.85 -0.83
CA GLY A 178 8.90 11.91 -1.32
C GLY A 178 9.12 11.14 -2.62
N LYS A 179 10.37 10.70 -2.80
CA LYS A 179 10.99 10.06 -3.98
C LYS A 179 10.15 8.95 -4.62
N LEU A 180 10.56 8.54 -5.82
CA LEU A 180 10.10 7.32 -6.50
C LEU A 180 9.84 6.14 -5.53
N VAL A 181 8.59 5.72 -5.44
CA VAL A 181 8.13 4.59 -4.62
C VAL A 181 7.86 3.41 -5.53
N GLU A 182 8.54 2.29 -5.30
CA GLU A 182 8.58 1.18 -6.27
C GLU A 182 7.82 -0.07 -5.83
N TYR A 183 7.54 -0.23 -4.54
CA TYR A 183 7.16 -1.52 -3.99
C TYR A 183 5.78 -2.04 -4.44
N ARG A 184 4.82 -1.14 -4.74
CA ARG A 184 3.54 -1.55 -5.32
C ARG A 184 3.69 -1.97 -6.79
N ALA A 185 4.42 -1.21 -7.59
CA ALA A 185 4.69 -1.57 -8.98
C ALA A 185 5.47 -2.89 -9.11
N ALA A 186 6.48 -3.11 -8.26
CA ALA A 186 7.23 -4.37 -8.22
C ALA A 186 6.33 -5.57 -7.86
N LEU A 187 5.40 -5.38 -6.92
CA LEU A 187 4.47 -6.42 -6.51
C LEU A 187 3.43 -6.71 -7.60
N LEU A 188 2.89 -5.67 -8.25
CA LEU A 188 1.99 -5.83 -9.41
C LEU A 188 2.65 -6.59 -10.57
N ALA A 189 3.93 -6.32 -10.85
CA ALA A 189 4.69 -7.07 -11.84
C ALA A 189 4.92 -8.53 -11.45
N SER A 190 5.04 -8.81 -10.15
CA SER A 190 5.09 -10.18 -9.62
C SER A 190 3.76 -10.92 -9.83
N HIS A 191 2.65 -10.19 -10.00
CA HIS A 191 1.33 -10.71 -10.36
C HIS A 191 1.02 -10.63 -11.87
N GLY A 192 2.03 -10.41 -12.71
CA GLY A 192 1.92 -10.45 -14.17
C GLY A 192 1.62 -9.11 -14.84
N ILE A 193 1.50 -8.00 -14.10
CA ILE A 193 1.16 -6.69 -14.70
C ILE A 193 2.42 -5.84 -14.80
N ALA A 194 2.88 -5.55 -16.03
CA ALA A 194 4.03 -4.69 -16.21
C ALA A 194 3.72 -3.27 -15.72
N SER A 195 4.48 -2.79 -14.75
CA SER A 195 4.10 -1.62 -13.95
C SER A 195 5.22 -0.58 -13.92
N LEU A 196 4.89 0.66 -14.33
CA LEU A 196 5.79 1.80 -14.33
C LEU A 196 5.53 2.67 -13.11
N ALA A 197 6.42 2.60 -12.11
CA ALA A 197 6.42 3.54 -10.99
C ALA A 197 6.94 4.89 -11.48
N LEU A 198 6.19 5.97 -11.25
CA LEU A 198 6.53 7.31 -11.72
C LEU A 198 6.70 8.28 -10.55
N ASP A 199 7.86 8.94 -10.48
CA ASP A 199 8.06 10.12 -9.62
C ASP A 199 7.73 11.38 -10.43
N TYR A 200 6.76 12.13 -9.94
CA TYR A 200 6.29 13.38 -10.54
C TYR A 200 6.22 14.53 -9.51
N LEU A 201 6.51 14.24 -8.23
CA LEU A 201 6.53 15.22 -7.15
C LEU A 201 7.96 15.67 -6.84
N THR A 202 8.94 14.77 -7.00
CA THR A 202 10.36 15.04 -6.79
C THR A 202 11.21 14.61 -7.98
N ALA A 203 10.59 14.53 -9.16
CA ALA A 203 11.26 14.26 -10.42
C ALA A 203 12.49 15.16 -10.60
N LYS A 204 13.49 14.67 -11.35
CA LYS A 204 14.72 15.42 -11.62
C LYS A 204 14.42 16.84 -12.13
N ILE A 205 13.49 16.97 -13.07
CA ILE A 205 13.06 18.26 -13.61
C ILE A 205 12.49 19.19 -12.54
N THR A 206 11.73 18.67 -11.58
CA THR A 206 11.18 19.47 -10.47
C THR A 206 12.27 19.94 -9.51
N LYS A 207 13.27 19.10 -9.24
CA LYS A 207 14.43 19.50 -8.42
C LYS A 207 15.29 20.56 -9.11
N GLU A 208 15.43 20.49 -10.42
CA GLU A 208 16.23 21.44 -11.21
C GLU A 208 15.53 22.78 -11.44
N THR A 209 14.21 22.76 -11.65
CA THR A 209 13.44 23.97 -12.03
C THR A 209 12.63 24.59 -10.90
N GLY A 210 12.40 23.84 -9.81
CA GLY A 210 11.49 24.23 -8.73
C GLY A 210 10.01 24.21 -9.11
N LYS A 211 9.66 23.78 -10.33
CA LYS A 211 8.28 23.68 -10.82
C LYS A 211 7.82 22.23 -10.83
N MET A 212 6.52 21.98 -10.64
CA MET A 212 6.03 20.62 -10.80
C MET A 212 6.07 20.22 -12.28
N VAL A 213 5.81 18.94 -12.51
CA VAL A 213 5.59 18.46 -13.87
C VAL A 213 4.18 18.83 -14.34
N ASP A 214 4.03 18.96 -15.65
CA ASP A 214 2.77 19.25 -16.33
C ASP A 214 2.12 17.97 -16.89
N ASN A 215 1.01 18.13 -17.61
CA ASN A 215 0.30 17.02 -18.23
C ASN A 215 1.18 16.27 -19.25
N ASP A 216 2.05 16.97 -19.98
CA ASP A 216 2.94 16.38 -20.99
C ASP A 216 3.89 15.36 -20.37
N TYR A 217 4.30 15.53 -19.11
CA TYR A 217 5.10 14.55 -18.39
C TYR A 217 4.38 13.21 -18.19
N PHE A 218 3.10 13.25 -17.80
CA PHE A 218 2.28 12.04 -17.62
C PHE A 218 1.94 11.41 -18.96
N GLU A 219 1.64 12.21 -19.99
CA GLU A 219 1.42 11.73 -21.35
C GLU A 219 2.69 11.10 -21.94
N THR A 220 3.86 11.65 -21.63
CA THR A 220 5.16 11.06 -22.01
C THR A 220 5.38 9.71 -21.32
N ALA A 221 5.10 9.61 -20.01
CA ALA A 221 5.19 8.35 -19.29
C ALA A 221 4.24 7.28 -19.85
N TYR A 222 3.01 7.67 -20.20
CA TYR A 222 2.06 6.80 -20.87
C TYR A 222 2.58 6.32 -22.24
N ARG A 223 3.11 7.20 -23.08
CA ARG A 223 3.67 6.82 -24.40
C ARG A 223 4.88 5.90 -24.29
N VAL A 224 5.78 6.14 -23.33
CA VAL A 224 6.92 5.26 -23.06
C VAL A 224 6.43 3.86 -22.71
N LEU A 225 5.39 3.74 -21.88
CA LEU A 225 4.79 2.46 -21.54
C LEU A 225 4.09 1.83 -22.74
N GLU A 226 3.30 2.59 -23.50
CA GLU A 226 2.54 2.15 -24.68
C GLU A 226 3.42 1.64 -25.83
N GLN A 227 4.57 2.28 -26.04
CA GLN A 227 5.49 1.96 -27.13
C GLN A 227 6.52 0.89 -26.75
N HIS A 228 6.60 0.51 -25.47
CA HIS A 228 7.56 -0.47 -25.02
C HIS A 228 7.25 -1.86 -25.61
N PRO A 229 8.21 -2.57 -26.23
CA PRO A 229 7.95 -3.77 -27.03
C PRO A 229 7.39 -4.96 -26.23
N GLN A 230 7.52 -4.93 -24.91
CA GLN A 230 6.99 -5.96 -24.01
C GLN A 230 5.65 -5.56 -23.36
N ILE A 231 5.03 -4.48 -23.82
CA ILE A 231 3.74 -4.00 -23.30
C ILE A 231 2.67 -4.14 -24.38
N LEU A 232 1.51 -4.64 -23.98
CA LEU A 232 0.29 -4.57 -24.77
C LEU A 232 -0.23 -3.13 -24.69
N GLY A 233 0.21 -2.27 -25.62
CA GLY A 233 -0.12 -0.84 -25.61
C GLY A 233 -1.63 -0.54 -25.59
N SER A 234 -2.48 -1.45 -26.09
CA SER A 234 -3.94 -1.34 -26.04
C SER A 234 -4.57 -1.72 -24.68
N ARG A 235 -3.77 -2.21 -23.73
CA ARG A 235 -4.19 -2.71 -22.41
C ARG A 235 -3.37 -2.04 -21.31
N ILE A 236 -3.60 -0.74 -21.12
CA ILE A 236 -2.92 0.04 -20.08
C ILE A 236 -3.92 0.51 -19.02
N ALA A 237 -3.60 0.29 -17.75
CA ALA A 237 -4.29 0.87 -16.62
C ALA A 237 -3.50 2.02 -15.99
N MET A 238 -4.16 2.78 -15.13
CA MET A 238 -3.50 3.72 -14.23
C MET A 238 -3.99 3.50 -12.80
N LEU A 239 -3.07 3.48 -11.84
CA LEU A 239 -3.37 3.34 -10.42
C LEU A 239 -2.85 4.57 -9.68
N GLY A 240 -3.76 5.32 -9.08
CA GLY A 240 -3.48 6.48 -8.26
C GLY A 240 -3.72 6.20 -6.78
N PHE A 241 -2.79 6.65 -5.93
CA PHE A 241 -2.97 6.68 -4.49
C PHE A 241 -2.86 8.10 -3.96
N SER A 242 -3.78 8.52 -3.10
CA SER A 242 -3.78 9.88 -2.52
C SER A 242 -3.74 10.94 -3.63
N PHE A 243 -2.72 11.80 -3.66
CA PHE A 243 -2.52 12.78 -4.75
C PHE A 243 -2.43 12.17 -6.15
N GLY A 244 -2.01 10.91 -6.28
CA GLY A 244 -2.05 10.17 -7.55
C GLY A 244 -3.44 10.01 -8.13
N VAL A 245 -4.49 10.01 -7.29
CA VAL A 245 -5.89 9.91 -7.76
C VAL A 245 -6.30 11.15 -8.55
N ALA A 246 -5.92 12.34 -8.08
CA ALA A 246 -6.23 13.58 -8.77
C ALA A 246 -5.67 13.57 -10.21
N VAL A 247 -4.39 13.18 -10.35
CA VAL A 247 -3.74 13.03 -11.66
C VAL A 247 -4.41 11.93 -12.49
N THR A 248 -4.69 10.77 -11.87
CA THR A 248 -5.28 9.61 -12.57
C THR A 248 -6.62 9.95 -13.19
N LEU A 249 -7.53 10.54 -12.41
CA LEU A 249 -8.86 10.94 -12.89
C LEU A 249 -8.75 12.03 -13.96
N ARG A 250 -7.86 13.01 -13.76
CA ARG A 250 -7.63 14.08 -14.74
C ARG A 250 -7.16 13.54 -16.08
N MET A 251 -6.18 12.64 -16.08
CA MET A 251 -5.66 12.01 -17.30
C MET A 251 -6.72 11.14 -17.97
N ALA A 252 -7.46 10.35 -17.19
CA ALA A 252 -8.51 9.48 -17.71
C ALA A 252 -9.67 10.23 -18.38
N VAL A 253 -9.99 11.44 -17.90
CA VAL A 253 -11.15 12.23 -18.39
C VAL A 253 -10.76 13.22 -19.48
N TYR A 254 -9.63 13.93 -19.34
CA TYR A 254 -9.34 15.11 -20.15
C TYR A 254 -8.17 14.97 -21.12
N SER A 255 -7.25 14.01 -20.91
CA SER A 255 -6.14 13.81 -21.85
C SER A 255 -6.65 13.25 -23.18
N GLN A 256 -6.16 13.81 -24.28
CA GLN A 256 -6.42 13.27 -25.61
C GLN A 256 -5.47 12.11 -25.96
N VAL A 257 -4.35 12.00 -25.24
CA VAL A 257 -3.28 11.01 -25.45
C VAL A 257 -3.50 9.76 -24.63
N VAL A 258 -3.83 9.91 -23.34
CA VAL A 258 -3.97 8.77 -22.43
C VAL A 258 -5.27 8.02 -22.72
N LYS A 259 -5.16 6.74 -23.11
CA LYS A 259 -6.31 5.85 -23.35
C LYS A 259 -6.24 4.65 -22.40
N LEU A 260 -6.92 4.77 -21.27
CA LEU A 260 -6.92 3.72 -20.25
C LEU A 260 -7.95 2.65 -20.54
N ARG A 261 -7.57 1.39 -20.25
CA ARG A 261 -8.48 0.27 -20.21
C ARG A 261 -9.26 0.22 -18.90
N CYS A 262 -8.67 0.66 -17.79
CA CYS A 262 -9.33 0.87 -16.51
C CYS A 262 -8.47 1.77 -15.60
N ALA A 263 -9.07 2.31 -14.55
CA ALA A 263 -8.38 3.10 -13.53
C ALA A 263 -8.68 2.57 -12.12
N VAL A 264 -7.69 2.66 -11.23
CA VAL A 264 -7.83 2.32 -9.81
C VAL A 264 -7.43 3.54 -8.97
N CYS A 265 -8.29 3.99 -8.07
CA CYS A 265 -8.07 5.17 -7.25
C CYS A 265 -8.22 4.82 -5.77
N ILE A 266 -7.14 4.95 -5.00
CA ILE A 266 -7.08 4.57 -3.59
C ILE A 266 -6.91 5.83 -2.73
N SER A 267 -7.81 6.01 -1.76
CA SER A 267 -7.76 7.06 -0.75
C SER A 267 -7.52 8.46 -1.32
N GLY A 268 -8.24 8.83 -2.37
CA GLY A 268 -8.05 10.10 -3.06
C GLY A 268 -9.35 10.83 -3.40
N SER A 269 -9.24 11.92 -4.15
CA SER A 269 -10.34 12.85 -4.44
C SER A 269 -10.24 13.36 -5.86
N HIS A 270 -11.40 13.60 -6.47
CA HIS A 270 -11.58 14.28 -7.75
C HIS A 270 -11.60 15.80 -7.61
N VAL A 271 -11.58 16.34 -6.38
CA VAL A 271 -11.66 17.79 -6.11
C VAL A 271 -10.31 18.46 -6.38
N HIS A 272 -10.23 19.15 -7.52
CA HIS A 272 -9.15 20.05 -7.88
C HIS A 272 -9.49 20.87 -9.12
N PRO A 273 -8.83 22.02 -9.35
CA PRO A 273 -9.04 22.82 -10.56
C PRO A 273 -8.74 22.00 -11.82
N ILE A 274 -9.70 21.95 -12.74
CA ILE A 274 -9.56 21.20 -14.01
C ILE A 274 -8.79 22.00 -15.06
N ASP A 275 -8.82 23.33 -14.95
CA ASP A 275 -8.13 24.25 -15.84
C ASP A 275 -6.69 24.52 -15.37
N GLY A 276 -5.77 24.64 -16.32
CA GLY A 276 -4.37 24.97 -16.04
C GLY A 276 -3.54 23.82 -15.43
N PRO A 277 -2.28 24.06 -15.08
CA PRO A 277 -1.32 22.97 -14.87
C PRO A 277 -1.52 22.26 -13.51
N VAL A 278 -0.88 21.09 -13.31
CA VAL A 278 -1.04 20.26 -12.10
C VAL A 278 -0.65 21.02 -10.83
N GLU A 279 0.20 22.04 -10.92
CA GLU A 279 0.52 22.96 -9.84
C GLU A 279 -0.71 23.65 -9.22
N GLN A 280 -1.80 23.82 -9.97
CA GLN A 280 -3.02 24.43 -9.42
C GLN A 280 -3.68 23.55 -8.34
N ILE A 281 -3.46 22.23 -8.38
CA ILE A 281 -3.91 21.34 -7.31
C ILE A 281 -3.22 21.71 -5.99
N ASN A 282 -1.92 22.03 -6.05
CA ASN A 282 -1.18 22.50 -4.88
C ASN A 282 -1.62 23.90 -4.44
N ALA A 283 -1.96 24.77 -5.39
CA ALA A 283 -2.49 26.10 -5.05
C ALA A 283 -3.81 25.99 -4.27
N LEU A 284 -4.68 25.05 -4.63
CA LEU A 284 -5.91 24.76 -3.87
C LEU A 284 -5.60 24.27 -2.45
N ILE A 285 -4.67 23.32 -2.32
CA ILE A 285 -4.24 22.80 -1.01
C ILE A 285 -3.68 23.94 -0.14
N ASN A 286 -2.79 24.76 -0.69
CA ASN A 286 -2.17 25.88 0.04
C ASN A 286 -3.20 26.95 0.43
N LYS A 287 -4.19 27.23 -0.43
CA LYS A 287 -5.28 28.16 -0.11
C LYS A 287 -6.12 27.67 1.06
N ASN A 288 -6.27 26.36 1.21
CA ASN A 288 -7.11 25.77 2.26
C ASN A 288 -6.30 25.31 3.48
N ILE A 289 -5.03 25.70 3.61
CA ILE A 289 -4.15 25.27 4.70
C ILE A 289 -4.67 25.66 6.09
N GLU A 290 -5.41 26.77 6.17
CA GLU A 290 -6.08 27.23 7.40
C GLU A 290 -7.18 26.30 7.91
N LYS A 291 -7.66 25.36 7.08
CA LYS A 291 -8.65 24.34 7.46
C LYS A 291 -8.03 23.12 8.12
N ILE A 292 -6.69 23.04 8.17
CA ILE A 292 -6.01 21.96 8.88
C ILE A 292 -6.38 22.05 10.37
N ARG A 293 -6.93 20.97 10.91
CA ARG A 293 -7.21 20.84 12.34
C ARG A 293 -6.13 20.02 13.01
N LEU A 294 -6.02 20.20 14.33
CA LEU A 294 -5.21 19.34 15.19
C LEU A 294 -6.14 18.47 16.02
N ASP A 295 -5.78 17.19 16.19
CA ASP A 295 -6.40 16.35 17.20
C ASP A 295 -5.84 16.64 18.60
N LYS A 296 -6.32 15.89 19.60
CA LYS A 296 -5.88 16.01 21.00
C LYS A 296 -4.38 15.71 21.21
N ASP A 297 -3.76 15.01 20.27
CA ASP A 297 -2.36 14.58 20.32
C ASP A 297 -1.47 15.46 19.42
N ASN A 298 -1.96 16.65 19.01
CA ASN A 298 -1.30 17.59 18.10
C ASN A 298 -0.95 17.00 16.72
N GLN A 299 -1.77 16.08 16.22
CA GLN A 299 -1.64 15.48 14.90
C GLN A 299 -2.52 16.23 13.91
N SER A 300 -1.96 16.58 12.75
CA SER A 300 -2.64 17.31 11.71
C SER A 300 -3.65 16.46 10.97
N ILE A 301 -4.89 16.96 10.88
CA ILE A 301 -6.01 16.42 10.11
C ILE A 301 -6.17 17.28 8.86
N PHE A 302 -5.99 16.66 7.69
CA PHE A 302 -5.95 17.35 6.40
C PHE A 302 -7.25 17.23 5.60
N ARG A 303 -8.14 16.29 5.95
CA ARG A 303 -9.36 16.00 5.16
C ARG A 303 -10.24 17.23 4.91
N ASP A 304 -10.28 18.16 5.86
CA ASP A 304 -11.13 19.36 5.80
C ASP A 304 -10.66 20.37 4.74
N MET A 305 -9.42 20.26 4.25
CA MET A 305 -8.92 21.09 3.17
C MET A 305 -9.72 20.93 1.87
N LEU A 306 -10.34 19.77 1.65
CA LEU A 306 -11.17 19.48 0.47
C LEU A 306 -12.67 19.53 0.76
N LEU A 307 -13.06 19.95 1.98
CA LEU A 307 -14.46 20.04 2.40
C LEU A 307 -14.95 21.49 2.57
N PRO A 308 -16.24 21.77 2.30
CA PRO A 308 -17.19 20.86 1.63
C PRO A 308 -16.80 20.61 0.17
N ILE A 309 -17.27 19.48 -0.40
CA ILE A 309 -17.06 19.18 -1.83
C ILE A 309 -17.67 20.34 -2.66
N PRO A 310 -16.90 20.97 -3.58
CA PRO A 310 -17.39 22.13 -4.30
C PRO A 310 -18.55 21.78 -5.24
N THR A 311 -19.51 22.70 -5.33
CA THR A 311 -20.60 22.65 -6.33
C THR A 311 -20.15 23.18 -7.68
N ASP A 312 -19.12 24.02 -7.71
CA ASP A 312 -18.51 24.54 -8.94
C ASP A 312 -17.81 23.39 -9.71
N PRO A 313 -18.27 23.06 -10.93
CA PRO A 313 -17.70 21.99 -11.73
C PRO A 313 -16.27 22.28 -12.19
N SER A 314 -15.80 23.54 -12.19
CA SER A 314 -14.40 23.87 -12.54
C SER A 314 -13.39 23.40 -11.47
N LEU A 315 -13.87 23.08 -10.27
CA LEU A 315 -13.05 22.67 -9.13
C LEU A 315 -13.10 21.16 -8.87
N LYS A 316 -13.65 20.37 -9.78
CA LYS A 316 -13.67 18.91 -9.67
C LYS A 316 -13.69 18.22 -11.02
N VAL A 317 -13.00 17.08 -11.11
CA VAL A 317 -13.01 16.25 -12.33
C VAL A 317 -14.40 15.70 -12.58
N ASP A 318 -14.90 15.90 -13.80
CA ASP A 318 -16.18 15.38 -14.27
C ASP A 318 -16.06 13.88 -14.63
N VAL A 319 -16.08 13.04 -13.59
CA VAL A 319 -16.02 11.58 -13.74
C VAL A 319 -17.21 10.99 -14.50
N GLY A 320 -18.30 11.74 -14.68
CA GLY A 320 -19.41 11.36 -15.57
C GLY A 320 -19.00 11.20 -17.04
N ARG A 321 -17.84 11.75 -17.42
CA ARG A 321 -17.26 11.61 -18.77
C ARG A 321 -16.38 10.39 -18.95
N LEU A 322 -16.06 9.65 -17.87
CA LEU A 322 -15.20 8.47 -17.95
C LEU A 322 -15.76 7.43 -18.93
N GLN A 323 -14.86 6.87 -19.74
CA GLN A 323 -15.15 5.86 -20.76
C GLN A 323 -14.55 4.48 -20.43
N CYS A 324 -13.95 4.33 -19.26
CA CYS A 324 -13.33 3.09 -18.82
C CYS A 324 -13.77 2.73 -17.39
N PRO A 325 -13.73 1.44 -17.01
CA PRO A 325 -14.00 1.01 -15.65
C PRO A 325 -13.12 1.70 -14.61
N LEU A 326 -13.74 2.10 -13.50
CA LEU A 326 -13.12 2.77 -12.36
C LEU A 326 -13.35 1.97 -11.08
N LEU A 327 -12.26 1.63 -10.39
CA LEU A 327 -12.30 1.11 -9.04
C LEU A 327 -11.92 2.22 -8.05
N LEU A 328 -12.83 2.55 -7.13
CA LEU A 328 -12.56 3.41 -5.97
C LEU A 328 -12.33 2.55 -4.74
N VAL A 329 -11.25 2.81 -4.01
CA VAL A 329 -10.94 2.18 -2.72
C VAL A 329 -10.83 3.29 -1.68
N VAL A 330 -11.70 3.28 -0.66
CA VAL A 330 -11.78 4.34 0.34
C VAL A 330 -11.83 3.79 1.76
N GLY A 331 -11.08 4.43 2.66
CA GLY A 331 -11.24 4.27 4.10
C GLY A 331 -12.24 5.29 4.64
N GLU A 332 -13.22 4.86 5.42
CA GLU A 332 -14.24 5.77 5.98
C GLU A 332 -13.69 6.64 7.13
N ASP A 333 -12.58 6.23 7.75
CA ASP A 333 -11.83 7.00 8.74
C ASP A 333 -10.57 7.65 8.13
N ASP A 334 -10.60 8.01 6.83
CA ASP A 334 -9.53 8.80 6.22
C ASP A 334 -9.47 10.21 6.86
N GLN A 335 -8.34 10.51 7.51
CA GLN A 335 -8.10 11.81 8.15
C GLN A 335 -7.23 12.74 7.31
N ASN A 336 -6.75 12.27 6.15
CA ASN A 336 -5.89 13.02 5.28
C ASN A 336 -6.66 13.64 4.09
N TRP A 337 -7.48 12.85 3.40
CA TRP A 337 -8.30 13.30 2.27
C TRP A 337 -9.78 12.99 2.54
N SER A 338 -10.69 13.79 1.99
CA SER A 338 -12.14 13.51 2.02
C SER A 338 -12.53 12.42 1.00
N ALA A 339 -11.85 11.28 1.05
CA ALA A 339 -11.95 10.22 0.04
C ALA A 339 -13.34 9.59 0.00
N TYR A 340 -13.95 9.36 1.18
CA TYR A 340 -15.30 8.81 1.28
C TYR A 340 -16.36 9.78 0.72
N GLU A 341 -16.32 11.05 1.11
CA GLU A 341 -17.23 12.07 0.57
C GLU A 341 -17.03 12.28 -0.94
N SER A 342 -15.78 12.22 -1.39
CA SER A 342 -15.45 12.29 -2.83
C SER A 342 -16.02 11.09 -3.60
N ALA A 343 -15.97 9.88 -3.04
CA ALA A 343 -16.57 8.69 -3.65
C ALA A 343 -18.09 8.79 -3.76
N ILE A 344 -18.76 9.42 -2.80
CA ILE A 344 -20.21 9.70 -2.88
C ILE A 344 -20.51 10.66 -4.04
N ASP A 345 -19.83 11.80 -4.12
CA ASP A 345 -20.05 12.80 -5.18
C ASP A 345 -19.70 12.23 -6.57
N MET A 346 -18.61 11.45 -6.68
CA MET A 346 -18.25 10.75 -7.91
C MET A 346 -19.31 9.73 -8.34
N ARG A 347 -19.84 8.93 -7.41
CA ARG A 347 -20.93 7.98 -7.69
C ARG A 347 -22.15 8.70 -8.24
N GLU A 348 -22.60 9.77 -7.57
CA GLU A 348 -23.75 10.55 -8.03
C GLU A 348 -23.52 11.19 -9.41
N MET A 349 -22.30 11.67 -9.68
CA MET A 349 -21.94 12.18 -11.02
C MET A 349 -22.05 11.10 -12.09
N MET A 350 -21.53 9.90 -11.82
CA MET A 350 -21.58 8.79 -12.78
C MET A 350 -23.00 8.23 -12.98
N GLU A 351 -23.82 8.20 -11.92
CA GLU A 351 -25.24 7.86 -12.01
C GLU A 351 -26.00 8.86 -12.89
N ARG A 352 -25.81 10.18 -12.68
CA ARG A 352 -26.45 11.22 -13.51
C ARG A 352 -26.02 11.14 -14.98
N ALA A 353 -24.79 10.73 -15.26
CA ALA A 353 -24.27 10.57 -16.62
C ALA A 353 -24.68 9.24 -17.28
N GLY A 354 -25.28 8.29 -16.52
CA GLY A 354 -25.66 6.97 -17.03
C GLY A 354 -24.50 5.99 -17.19
N ASN A 355 -23.31 6.29 -16.65
CA ASN A 355 -22.12 5.44 -16.73
C ASN A 355 -21.79 4.72 -15.39
N SER A 356 -22.77 4.60 -14.49
CA SER A 356 -22.63 3.91 -13.20
C SER A 356 -22.14 2.45 -13.31
N HIS A 357 -22.44 1.78 -14.43
CA HIS A 357 -21.95 0.41 -14.71
C HIS A 357 -20.42 0.30 -14.83
N LEU A 358 -19.71 1.43 -15.00
CA LEU A 358 -18.24 1.48 -14.99
C LEU A 358 -17.65 1.59 -13.58
N LEU A 359 -18.46 1.89 -12.56
CA LEU A 359 -17.98 2.21 -11.22
C LEU A 359 -18.06 1.00 -10.29
N THR A 360 -16.94 0.67 -9.66
CA THR A 360 -16.88 -0.21 -8.48
C THR A 360 -16.36 0.58 -7.29
N VAL A 361 -17.02 0.50 -6.14
CA VAL A 361 -16.58 1.17 -4.90
C VAL A 361 -16.36 0.14 -3.80
N LEU A 362 -15.16 0.16 -3.21
CA LEU A 362 -14.80 -0.55 -2.00
C LEU A 362 -14.67 0.46 -0.87
N SER A 363 -15.63 0.44 0.06
CA SER A 363 -15.64 1.29 1.25
C SER A 363 -15.32 0.44 2.48
N TYR A 364 -14.31 0.86 3.24
CA TYR A 364 -13.85 0.13 4.42
C TYR A 364 -14.07 0.97 5.67
N LYS A 365 -15.07 0.55 6.46
CA LYS A 365 -15.33 1.12 7.78
C LYS A 365 -14.09 1.00 8.67
N ASN A 366 -13.77 2.08 9.37
CA ASN A 366 -12.62 2.19 10.27
C ASN A 366 -11.24 1.95 9.60
N ALA A 367 -11.15 1.98 8.26
CA ALA A 367 -9.87 2.09 7.57
C ALA A 367 -9.50 3.56 7.36
N GLY A 368 -8.20 3.85 7.35
CA GLY A 368 -7.65 5.19 7.21
C GLY A 368 -7.08 5.43 5.81
N HIS A 369 -6.29 6.50 5.67
CA HIS A 369 -5.74 6.92 4.39
C HIS A 369 -4.77 5.91 3.75
N LEU A 370 -3.87 5.31 4.54
CA LEU A 370 -2.75 4.51 4.05
C LEU A 370 -3.11 3.05 3.70
N ILE A 371 -4.05 2.86 2.77
CA ILE A 371 -4.39 1.52 2.26
C ILE A 371 -3.27 1.04 1.32
N GLU A 372 -2.27 0.43 1.94
CA GLU A 372 -1.05 -0.12 1.34
C GLU A 372 -1.24 -1.59 0.90
N PRO A 373 -0.27 -2.19 0.16
CA PRO A 373 -0.26 -3.64 -0.05
C PRO A 373 -0.37 -4.43 1.27
N PRO A 374 -0.87 -5.69 1.23
CA PRO A 374 -1.21 -6.47 2.41
C PRO A 374 -0.04 -6.62 3.38
N PHE A 375 -0.40 -6.72 4.66
CA PHE A 375 0.51 -6.95 5.79
C PHE A 375 1.54 -5.83 6.01
N THR A 376 1.47 -4.73 5.27
CA THR A 376 2.20 -3.51 5.61
C THR A 376 1.77 -3.04 7.02
N PRO A 377 2.69 -2.70 7.92
CA PRO A 377 2.35 -2.34 9.29
C PRO A 377 1.43 -1.13 9.37
N PHE A 378 0.39 -1.25 10.19
CA PHE A 378 -0.57 -0.17 10.41
C PHE A 378 0.11 1.07 11.00
N THR A 379 -0.10 2.21 10.34
CA THR A 379 0.45 3.50 10.78
C THR A 379 -0.67 4.51 10.91
N ARG A 380 -1.19 4.71 12.14
CA ARG A 380 -2.26 5.68 12.41
C ARG A 380 -1.82 7.12 12.16
N ALA A 381 -0.58 7.45 12.54
CA ALA A 381 0.01 8.76 12.36
C ALA A 381 1.51 8.65 12.09
N SER A 382 2.03 9.53 11.25
CA SER A 382 3.48 9.59 10.99
C SER A 382 3.94 10.98 10.65
N THR A 383 5.25 11.22 10.77
CA THR A 383 5.87 12.45 10.32
C THR A 383 5.85 12.53 8.80
N LEU A 384 5.23 13.59 8.27
CA LEU A 384 5.34 13.99 6.87
C LEU A 384 6.31 15.18 6.78
N LYS A 385 7.24 15.09 5.84
CA LYS A 385 8.08 16.22 5.42
C LYS A 385 7.53 16.76 4.11
N THR A 386 7.14 18.03 4.09
CA THR A 386 6.69 18.68 2.87
C THR A 386 7.88 18.91 1.93
N VAL A 387 7.58 19.03 0.64
CA VAL A 387 8.57 19.38 -0.41
C VAL A 387 8.66 20.91 -0.59
N THR A 388 8.16 21.69 0.37
CA THR A 388 8.22 23.16 0.35
C THR A 388 9.62 23.66 0.71
N ASN A 389 9.90 24.94 0.41
CA ASN A 389 11.12 25.61 0.84
C ASN A 389 10.76 26.82 1.73
N PRO A 390 11.00 26.79 3.06
CA PRO A 390 11.64 25.71 3.81
C PRO A 390 10.73 24.46 3.97
N PRO A 391 11.31 23.27 4.20
CA PRO A 391 10.53 22.06 4.43
C PRO A 391 9.85 22.12 5.79
N LEU A 392 8.54 21.94 5.82
CA LEU A 392 7.78 21.77 7.05
C LEU A 392 7.74 20.30 7.43
N THR A 393 7.90 20.03 8.72
CA THR A 393 7.77 18.70 9.30
C THR A 393 6.59 18.72 10.25
N MET A 394 5.62 17.84 10.04
CA MET A 394 4.46 17.72 10.91
C MET A 394 4.02 16.28 11.09
N MET A 395 3.40 16.00 12.24
CA MET A 395 2.74 14.72 12.48
C MET A 395 1.38 14.74 11.79
N VAL A 396 1.16 13.85 10.82
CA VAL A 396 -0.11 13.74 10.11
C VAL A 396 -0.89 12.56 10.66
N LEU A 397 -2.17 12.76 10.97
CA LEU A 397 -3.11 11.69 11.29
C LEU A 397 -3.65 11.11 9.98
N TRP A 398 -3.40 9.83 9.75
CA TRP A 398 -3.92 9.10 8.59
C TRP A 398 -5.27 8.44 8.88
N GLY A 399 -5.55 8.18 10.17
CA GLY A 399 -6.76 7.53 10.65
C GLY A 399 -6.73 6.00 10.56
N GLY A 400 -7.88 5.40 10.85
CA GLY A 400 -8.11 3.96 10.87
C GLY A 400 -7.87 3.29 12.22
N GLU A 401 -8.41 2.09 12.37
CA GLU A 401 -8.18 1.17 13.50
C GLU A 401 -7.34 -0.01 13.03
N LEU A 402 -6.36 -0.41 13.85
CA LEU A 402 -5.36 -1.44 13.53
C LEU A 402 -5.93 -2.65 12.76
N VAL A 403 -6.84 -3.40 13.38
CA VAL A 403 -7.39 -4.65 12.79
C VAL A 403 -8.24 -4.37 11.54
N ALA A 404 -9.11 -3.36 11.59
CA ALA A 404 -9.99 -3.03 10.48
C ALA A 404 -9.20 -2.56 9.25
N HIS A 405 -8.18 -1.73 9.48
CA HIS A 405 -7.28 -1.23 8.45
C HIS A 405 -6.46 -2.36 7.83
N SER A 406 -5.86 -3.25 8.63
CA SER A 406 -5.07 -4.37 8.11
C SER A 406 -5.91 -5.34 7.26
N ARG A 407 -7.16 -5.59 7.65
CA ARG A 407 -8.12 -6.38 6.83
C ARG A 407 -8.52 -5.65 5.55
N ALA A 408 -8.68 -4.33 5.59
CA ALA A 408 -8.96 -3.52 4.42
C ALA A 408 -7.82 -3.59 3.39
N GLN A 409 -6.55 -3.53 3.82
CA GLN A 409 -5.40 -3.70 2.93
C GLN A 409 -5.41 -5.05 2.21
N GLU A 410 -5.65 -6.14 2.95
CA GLU A 410 -5.72 -7.49 2.37
C GLU A 410 -6.85 -7.61 1.33
N ASP A 411 -8.06 -7.22 1.70
CA ASP A 411 -9.23 -7.34 0.82
C ASP A 411 -9.14 -6.38 -0.39
N ALA A 412 -8.71 -5.14 -0.18
CA ALA A 412 -8.56 -4.15 -1.25
C ALA A 412 -7.51 -4.59 -2.27
N TRP A 413 -6.38 -5.15 -1.83
CA TRP A 413 -5.35 -5.65 -2.72
C TRP A 413 -5.86 -6.80 -3.58
N ARG A 414 -6.46 -7.81 -2.95
CA ARG A 414 -7.04 -8.97 -3.65
C ARG A 414 -8.08 -8.53 -4.70
N LYS A 415 -9.00 -7.64 -4.32
CA LYS A 415 -10.03 -7.12 -5.24
C LYS A 415 -9.45 -6.22 -6.33
N THR A 416 -8.39 -5.46 -6.04
CA THR A 416 -7.66 -4.67 -7.05
C THR A 416 -7.01 -5.58 -8.08
N LEU A 417 -6.36 -6.67 -7.67
CA LEU A 417 -5.77 -7.64 -8.59
C LEU A 417 -6.85 -8.30 -9.47
N VAL A 418 -8.00 -8.67 -8.90
CA VAL A 418 -9.15 -9.21 -9.66
C VAL A 418 -9.65 -8.19 -10.68
N PHE A 419 -9.93 -6.96 -10.25
CA PHE A 419 -10.40 -5.88 -11.12
C PHE A 419 -9.42 -5.59 -12.27
N LEU A 420 -8.12 -5.50 -11.97
CA LEU A 420 -7.10 -5.30 -12.99
C LEU A 420 -7.04 -6.48 -13.95
N ARG A 421 -7.12 -7.73 -13.46
CA ARG A 421 -7.12 -8.92 -14.32
C ARG A 421 -8.31 -8.95 -15.27
N GLU A 422 -9.52 -8.75 -14.76
CA GLU A 422 -10.75 -8.75 -15.57
C GLU A 422 -10.70 -7.69 -16.68
N ASN A 423 -10.20 -6.49 -16.36
CA ASN A 423 -10.21 -5.38 -17.30
C ASN A 423 -9.03 -5.38 -18.29
N LEU A 424 -7.84 -5.80 -17.83
CA LEU A 424 -6.62 -5.82 -18.64
C LEU A 424 -6.46 -7.09 -19.47
N TYR A 425 -6.80 -8.26 -18.92
CA TYR A 425 -6.64 -9.54 -19.61
C TYR A 425 -7.90 -9.95 -20.38
N GLY A 426 -9.10 -9.73 -19.85
CA GLY A 426 -10.38 -9.98 -20.56
C GLY A 426 -10.41 -11.33 -21.30
N ASP A 427 -11.01 -11.38 -22.50
CA ASP A 427 -11.17 -12.60 -23.34
C ASP A 427 -9.86 -13.37 -23.70
N MET A 428 -8.70 -12.93 -23.21
CA MET A 428 -7.47 -13.71 -23.28
C MET A 428 -7.55 -14.81 -22.21
N LYS A 429 -7.87 -16.05 -22.61
CA LYS A 429 -7.78 -17.22 -21.71
C LYS A 429 -6.39 -17.23 -21.06
N PRO A 430 -6.26 -17.19 -19.73
CA PRO A 430 -5.00 -17.46 -19.08
C PRO A 430 -4.64 -18.93 -19.31
N ASP A 431 -3.44 -19.19 -19.83
CA ASP A 431 -2.87 -20.54 -19.79
C ASP A 431 -2.82 -21.02 -18.32
N ALA A 432 -3.02 -22.32 -18.15
CA ALA A 432 -3.43 -23.00 -16.92
C ALA A 432 -2.42 -23.00 -15.73
N SER A 433 -1.60 -21.96 -15.57
CA SER A 433 -0.63 -21.83 -14.48
C SER A 433 -1.12 -21.01 -13.27
N PHE A 434 -2.33 -20.45 -13.31
CA PHE A 434 -2.80 -19.46 -12.32
C PHE A 434 -3.86 -19.95 -11.33
N SER A 435 -4.05 -21.26 -11.17
CA SER A 435 -5.16 -21.83 -10.37
C SER A 435 -4.98 -21.82 -8.85
N ASN A 436 -3.96 -21.16 -8.28
CA ASN A 436 -3.73 -21.14 -6.82
C ASN A 436 -3.44 -19.72 -6.28
N LEU A 437 -4.42 -18.83 -6.31
CA LEU A 437 -4.42 -17.58 -5.52
C LEU A 437 -5.65 -17.50 -4.63
#